data_AF-A0A957IVM0-F1
#
_entry.id   AF-A0A957IVM0-F1
#
_cell.length_a   1.000
_cell.length_b   1.000
_cell.length_c   1.000
_cell.angle_alpha   90.00
_cell.angle_beta   90.00
_cell.angle_gamma   90.00
#
_symmetry.space_group_name_H-M   'P 1'
#
loop_
_entity.id
_entity.type
_entity.pdbx_description
1 polymer ?
#
loop_
_entity_poly.entity_id
_entity_poly.type
_entity_poly.pdbx_seq_one_letter_code
_entity_poly.pdbx_strand_id
1 'polypeptide(L)'
;LIGIVLSSSQLAASSHPSFQFLTRPWLLPTPLDMALMSLTGLIAAIGFYSLSEAYRVAPATIVAPFEYIMLPLSVLWGFLFWRELPDWLTFVGAALVIGSGLKLLPRRPQRRRWLLRRM
;
A
#
# COMPACT_ATOMS: atom_id res chain seq x y z
N LEU A 1 -28.35 7.58 -5.02
CA LEU A 1 -29.72 8.14 -5.16
C LEU A 1 -29.71 9.63 -5.47
N ILE A 2 -28.98 10.46 -4.71
CA ILE A 2 -28.87 11.92 -4.96
C ILE A 2 -28.39 12.28 -6.39
N GLY A 3 -27.35 11.63 -6.92
CA GLY A 3 -26.87 11.90 -8.30
C GLY A 3 -27.84 11.51 -9.43
N ILE A 4 -28.69 10.50 -9.22
CA ILE A 4 -29.72 10.10 -10.20
C ILE A 4 -30.88 11.11 -10.20
N VAL A 5 -31.24 11.63 -9.02
CA VAL A 5 -32.30 12.64 -8.84
C VAL A 5 -31.85 14.04 -9.25
N LEU A 6 -30.57 14.39 -9.10
CA LEU A 6 -30.02 15.69 -9.51
C LEU A 6 -29.76 15.76 -11.02
N SER A 7 -29.39 14.65 -11.65
CA SER A 7 -29.20 14.57 -13.11
C SER A 7 -30.50 14.80 -13.91
N SER A 8 -31.68 14.54 -13.33
CA SER A 8 -32.98 14.75 -13.97
C SER A 8 -33.53 16.18 -13.79
N SER A 9 -32.92 16.99 -12.94
CA SER A 9 -33.28 18.39 -12.75
C SER A 9 -32.57 19.29 -13.77
N GLN A 10 -33.24 20.36 -14.22
CA GLN A 10 -32.74 21.33 -15.23
C GLN A 10 -31.40 22.03 -14.87
N LEU A 11 -30.82 21.75 -13.70
CA LEU A 11 -29.50 22.19 -13.25
C LEU A 11 -28.33 21.54 -14.04
N ALA A 12 -28.56 20.38 -14.65
CA ALA A 12 -27.59 19.71 -15.53
C ALA A 12 -27.31 20.48 -16.84
N ALA A 13 -28.15 21.48 -17.18
CA ALA A 13 -28.00 22.32 -18.37
C ALA A 13 -27.07 23.53 -18.18
N SER A 14 -26.46 23.70 -17.00
CA SER A 14 -25.55 24.82 -16.70
C SER A 14 -24.12 24.55 -17.20
N SER A 15 -23.52 25.54 -17.89
CA SER A 15 -22.33 25.39 -18.75
C SER A 15 -20.98 25.24 -18.04
N HIS A 16 -20.92 25.33 -16.70
CA HIS A 16 -19.66 25.37 -15.96
C HIS A 16 -19.20 23.95 -15.53
N PRO A 17 -17.93 23.54 -15.76
CA PRO A 17 -17.44 22.16 -15.59
C PRO A 17 -17.69 21.54 -14.21
N SER A 18 -17.65 22.36 -13.16
CA SER A 18 -17.89 21.91 -11.78
C SER A 18 -19.31 21.38 -11.55
N PHE A 19 -20.32 21.96 -12.21
CA PHE A 19 -21.70 21.48 -12.08
C PHE A 19 -21.88 20.12 -12.74
N GLN A 20 -21.22 19.91 -13.89
CA GLN A 20 -21.23 18.60 -14.57
C GLN A 20 -20.61 17.48 -13.74
N PHE A 21 -19.55 17.77 -12.96
CA PHE A 21 -18.97 16.79 -12.04
C PHE A 21 -19.93 16.48 -10.87
N LEU A 22 -20.52 17.51 -10.27
CA LEU A 22 -21.43 17.37 -9.12
C LEU A 22 -22.73 16.64 -9.47
N THR A 23 -23.26 16.83 -10.69
CA THR A 23 -24.47 16.16 -11.17
C THR A 23 -24.18 14.87 -11.91
N ARG A 24 -22.93 14.39 -11.94
CA ARG A 24 -22.57 13.17 -12.66
C ARG A 24 -23.36 11.99 -12.08
N PRO A 25 -24.10 11.23 -12.90
CA PRO A 25 -24.86 10.08 -12.43
C PRO A 25 -23.91 9.01 -11.90
N TRP A 26 -24.36 8.30 -10.86
CA TRP A 26 -23.65 7.10 -10.40
C TRP A 26 -23.70 6.05 -11.51
N LEU A 27 -22.54 5.72 -12.07
CA LEU A 27 -22.41 4.66 -13.05
C LEU A 27 -22.24 3.34 -12.31
N LEU A 28 -23.07 2.36 -12.65
CA LEU A 28 -22.86 1.01 -12.16
C LEU A 28 -21.55 0.46 -12.77
N PRO A 29 -20.65 -0.10 -11.95
CA PRO A 29 -19.41 -0.67 -12.44
C PRO A 29 -19.71 -1.79 -13.43
N THR A 30 -18.87 -1.91 -14.46
CA THR A 30 -18.99 -3.00 -15.43
C THR A 30 -18.70 -4.35 -14.75
N PRO A 31 -19.12 -5.49 -15.31
CA PRO A 31 -18.76 -6.80 -14.77
C PRO A 31 -17.25 -7.00 -14.62
N LEU A 32 -16.46 -6.42 -15.54
CA LEU A 32 -15.00 -6.42 -15.47
C LEU A 32 -14.50 -5.62 -14.27
N ASP A 33 -15.04 -4.41 -14.05
CA ASP A 33 -14.67 -3.59 -12.89
C ASP A 33 -15.00 -4.30 -11.59
N MET A 34 -16.18 -4.94 -11.51
CA MET A 34 -16.57 -5.74 -10.35
C MET A 34 -15.62 -6.92 -10.12
N ALA A 35 -15.18 -7.61 -11.18
CA ALA A 35 -14.21 -8.69 -11.08
C ALA A 35 -12.85 -8.19 -10.57
N LEU A 36 -12.34 -7.06 -11.11
CA LEU A 36 -11.08 -6.46 -10.67
C LEU A 36 -11.15 -5.96 -9.22
N MET A 37 -12.27 -5.35 -8.81
CA MET A 37 -12.51 -4.94 -7.42
C MET A 37 -12.53 -6.15 -6.47
N SER A 38 -13.17 -7.25 -6.90
CA SER A 38 -13.22 -8.48 -6.10
C SER A 38 -11.83 -9.11 -5.97
N LEU A 39 -11.06 -9.13 -7.07
CA LEU A 39 -9.70 -9.67 -7.09
C LEU A 39 -8.76 -8.86 -6.20
N THR A 40 -8.79 -7.53 -6.31
CA THR A 40 -7.98 -6.64 -5.46
C THR A 40 -8.35 -6.78 -3.98
N GLY A 41 -9.65 -6.90 -3.67
CA GLY A 41 -10.13 -7.20 -2.32
C GLY A 41 -9.63 -8.54 -1.78
N LEU A 42 -9.65 -9.59 -2.60
CA LEU A 42 -9.16 -10.92 -2.21
C LEU A 42 -7.64 -10.90 -1.94
N ILE A 43 -6.86 -10.28 -2.82
CA ILE A 43 -5.41 -10.14 -2.65
C ILE A 43 -5.10 -9.35 -1.38
N ALA A 44 -5.81 -8.24 -1.14
CA ALA A 44 -5.64 -7.44 0.07
C ALA A 44 -5.99 -8.23 1.34
N ALA A 45 -7.11 -8.97 1.33
CA ALA A 45 -7.53 -9.79 2.46
C ALA A 45 -6.50 -10.87 2.81
N ILE A 46 -5.95 -11.56 1.79
CA ILE A 46 -4.88 -12.55 1.97
C ILE A 46 -3.64 -11.86 2.56
N GLY A 47 -3.23 -10.71 2.01
CA GLY A 47 -2.09 -9.95 2.50
C GLY A 47 -2.22 -9.55 3.97
N PHE A 48 -3.37 -8.96 4.34
CA PHE A 48 -3.63 -8.56 5.73
C PHE A 48 -3.75 -9.73 6.69
N TYR A 49 -4.34 -10.85 6.26
CA TYR A 49 -4.40 -12.06 7.07
C TYR A 49 -3.00 -12.62 7.33
N SER A 50 -2.17 -12.76 6.29
CA SER A 50 -0.78 -13.19 6.43
C SER A 50 0.05 -12.25 7.31
N LEU A 51 -0.14 -10.94 7.18
CA LEU A 51 0.53 -9.96 8.02
C LEU A 51 0.12 -10.09 9.49
N SER A 52 -1.18 -10.24 9.75
CA SER A 52 -1.72 -10.44 11.10
C SER A 52 -1.15 -11.70 11.75
N GLU A 53 -1.06 -12.79 10.98
CA GLU A 53 -0.43 -14.04 11.44
C GLU A 53 1.08 -13.88 11.69
N ALA A 54 1.80 -13.14 10.85
CA ALA A 54 3.22 -12.87 11.04
C ALA A 54 3.49 -12.15 12.38
N TYR A 55 2.67 -11.16 12.73
CA TYR A 55 2.76 -10.48 14.02
C TYR A 55 2.38 -11.36 15.22
N ARG A 56 1.58 -12.41 15.00
CA ARG A 56 1.21 -13.37 16.05
C ARG A 56 2.37 -14.30 16.39
N VAL A 57 3.19 -14.68 15.41
CA VAL A 57 4.24 -15.71 15.57
C VAL A 57 5.65 -15.13 15.73
N ALA A 58 5.90 -13.89 15.32
CA ALA A 58 7.21 -13.27 15.37
C ALA A 58 7.20 -11.92 16.12
N PRO A 59 8.31 -11.55 16.80
CA PRO A 59 8.46 -10.22 17.39
C PRO A 59 8.30 -9.11 16.36
N ALA A 60 7.61 -8.02 16.73
CA ALA A 60 7.35 -6.88 15.85
C ALA A 60 8.63 -6.28 15.22
N THR A 61 9.76 -6.31 15.93
CA THR A 61 11.06 -5.84 15.43
C THR A 61 11.56 -6.62 14.21
N ILE A 62 11.15 -7.88 14.05
CA ILE A 62 11.49 -8.73 12.90
C ILE A 62 10.52 -8.49 11.74
N VAL A 63 9.24 -8.22 12.02
CA VAL A 63 8.20 -8.06 11.00
C VAL A 63 8.22 -6.66 10.37
N ALA A 64 8.41 -5.60 11.16
CA ALA A 64 8.39 -4.21 10.69
C ALA A 64 9.32 -3.91 9.48
N PRO A 65 10.55 -4.45 9.39
CA PRO A 65 11.41 -4.26 8.22
C PRO A 65 10.84 -4.85 6.91
N PHE A 66 10.03 -5.91 7.00
CA PHE A 66 9.39 -6.48 5.82
C PHE A 66 8.32 -5.54 5.27
N GLU A 67 7.60 -4.80 6.11
CA GLU A 67 6.63 -3.80 5.64
C GLU A 67 7.30 -2.70 4.82
N TYR A 68 8.53 -2.33 5.19
CA TYR A 68 9.28 -1.31 4.46
C TYR A 68 9.62 -1.70 3.02
N ILE A 69 9.56 -2.99 2.64
CA ILE A 69 9.74 -3.40 1.24
C ILE A 69 8.60 -2.90 0.33
N MET A 70 7.44 -2.54 0.90
CA MET A 70 6.35 -1.94 0.13
C MET A 70 6.75 -0.58 -0.46
N LEU A 71 7.68 0.16 0.17
CA LEU A 71 8.11 1.47 -0.32
C LEU A 71 8.84 1.41 -1.68
N PRO A 72 9.91 0.61 -1.86
CA PRO A 72 10.55 0.49 -3.17
C PRO A 72 9.61 -0.15 -4.21
N LEU A 73 8.73 -1.07 -3.82
CA LEU A 73 7.72 -1.64 -4.72
C LEU A 73 6.70 -0.58 -5.17
N SER A 74 6.25 0.30 -4.27
CA SER A 74 5.34 1.39 -4.58
C SER A 74 5.96 2.36 -5.60
N VAL A 75 7.23 2.71 -5.41
CA VAL A 75 8.00 3.52 -6.37
C VAL A 75 8.11 2.81 -7.72
N LEU A 76 8.43 1.51 -7.72
CA LEU A 76 8.53 0.72 -8.95
C LEU A 76 7.22 0.71 -9.73
N TRP A 77 6.09 0.46 -9.07
CA TRP A 77 4.78 0.46 -9.70
C TRP A 77 4.35 1.84 -10.18
N GLY A 78 4.64 2.89 -9.41
CA GLY A 78 4.41 4.29 -9.81
C GLY A 78 5.14 4.63 -11.10
N PHE A 79 6.42 4.28 -11.19
CA PHE A 79 7.20 4.47 -12.40
C PHE A 79 6.68 3.63 -13.57
N LEU A 80 6.33 2.37 -13.35
CA LEU A 80 5.93 1.45 -14.43
C LEU A 80 4.61 1.86 -15.10
N PHE A 81 3.62 2.26 -14.30
CA PHE A 81 2.28 2.56 -14.81
C PHE A 81 2.06 4.05 -15.14
N TRP A 82 2.61 4.96 -14.32
CA TRP A 82 2.41 6.40 -14.48
C TRP A 82 3.62 7.14 -15.05
N ARG A 83 4.77 6.47 -15.19
CA ARG A 83 6.04 7.10 -15.63
C ARG A 83 6.44 8.30 -14.77
N GLU A 84 5.96 8.34 -13.53
CA GLU A 84 6.28 9.36 -12.56
C GLU A 84 7.61 9.00 -11.89
N LEU A 85 8.57 9.93 -11.97
CA LEU A 85 9.84 9.79 -11.29
C LEU A 85 9.70 10.26 -9.84
N PRO A 86 10.30 9.54 -8.87
CA PRO A 86 10.29 9.96 -7.48
C PRO A 86 10.95 11.31 -7.31
N ASP A 87 10.35 12.18 -6.50
CA ASP A 87 10.93 13.46 -6.14
C ASP A 87 12.12 13.28 -5.16
N TRP A 88 12.92 14.34 -4.98
CA TRP A 88 14.11 14.29 -4.11
C TRP A 88 13.81 13.78 -2.69
N LEU A 89 12.64 14.17 -2.15
CA LEU A 89 12.19 13.72 -0.82
C LEU A 89 11.96 12.21 -0.76
N THR A 90 11.48 11.59 -1.82
CA THR A 90 11.27 10.13 -1.90
C THR A 90 12.60 9.39 -1.87
N PHE A 91 13.64 9.93 -2.52
CA PHE A 91 15.00 9.37 -2.45
C PHE A 91 15.58 9.47 -1.03
N VAL A 92 15.38 10.59 -0.33
CA VAL A 92 15.81 10.75 1.07
C VAL A 92 15.10 9.74 1.98
N GLY A 93 13.78 9.59 1.83
CA GLY A 93 13.01 8.58 2.56
C GLY A 93 13.49 7.15 2.28
N ALA A 94 13.72 6.81 1.02
CA ALA A 94 14.25 5.51 0.63
C ALA A 94 15.65 5.24 1.24
N ALA A 95 16.53 6.25 1.23
CA ALA A 95 17.86 6.13 1.84
C ALA A 95 17.79 5.90 3.36
N LEU A 96 16.86 6.56 4.07
CA LEU A 96 16.65 6.36 5.50
C LEU A 96 16.16 4.94 5.82
N VAL A 97 15.23 4.41 5.01
CA VAL A 97 14.69 3.05 5.16
C VAL A 97 15.76 1.99 4.89
N ILE A 98 16.55 2.15 3.82
CA ILE A 98 17.66 1.25 3.52
C ILE A 98 18.71 1.31 4.65
N GLY A 99 19.00 2.52 5.14
CA GLY A 99 19.94 2.74 6.25
C GLY A 99 19.48 2.10 7.57
N SER A 100 18.18 2.11 7.88
CA SER A 100 17.64 1.46 9.07
C SER A 100 17.67 -0.07 8.93
N GLY A 101 17.34 -0.61 7.76
CA GLY A 101 17.41 -2.04 7.46
C GLY A 101 18.83 -2.61 7.56
N LEU A 102 19.84 -1.86 7.10
CA LEU A 102 21.25 -2.24 7.24
C LEU A 102 21.70 -2.34 8.70
N LYS A 103 21.16 -1.51 9.60
CA LYS A 103 21.47 -1.60 11.04
C LYS A 103 20.82 -2.80 11.72
N LEU A 104 19.75 -3.32 11.14
CA LEU A 104 19.03 -4.47 11.66
C LEU A 104 19.67 -5.81 11.26
N LEU A 105 20.66 -5.81 10.35
CA LEU A 105 21.43 -7.02 10.05
C LEU A 105 22.01 -7.55 11.36
N PRO A 106 21.66 -8.80 11.76
CA PRO A 106 22.17 -9.36 12.98
C PRO A 106 23.69 -9.44 12.89
N ARG A 107 24.39 -8.62 13.70
CA ARG A 107 25.80 -8.85 14.00
C ARG A 107 25.85 -10.22 14.66
N ARG A 108 26.33 -11.21 13.88
CA ARG A 108 26.57 -12.63 14.19
C ARG A 108 26.13 -13.06 15.59
N PRO A 109 25.32 -14.13 15.76
CA PRO A 109 25.02 -14.64 17.09
C PRO A 109 26.35 -14.83 17.81
N GLN A 110 26.50 -14.13 18.94
CA GLN A 110 27.58 -14.38 19.86
C GLN A 110 27.34 -15.78 20.41
N ARG A 111 27.75 -16.77 19.62
CA ARG A 111 27.83 -18.19 19.94
C ARG A 111 28.89 -18.30 21.03
N ARG A 112 28.57 -17.88 22.25
CA ARG A 112 29.52 -17.79 23.33
C ARG A 112 28.87 -18.03 24.68
N ARG A 113 29.38 -19.12 25.25
CA ARG A 113 29.93 -19.20 26.61
C ARG A 113 29.07 -19.81 27.70
N TRP A 114 27.89 -20.37 27.38
CA TRP A 114 27.19 -21.18 28.38
C TRP A 114 27.67 -22.64 28.47
N LEU A 115 28.21 -23.22 27.39
CA LEU A 115 28.68 -24.61 27.38
C LEU A 115 30.16 -24.80 27.76
N LEU A 116 30.93 -23.73 27.99
CA LEU A 116 32.36 -23.80 28.36
C LEU A 116 32.63 -23.40 29.83
N ARG A 117 31.59 -23.27 30.67
CA ARG A 117 31.71 -23.06 32.14
C ARG A 117 31.33 -24.31 32.95
N ARG A 118 31.18 -25.47 32.29
CA ARG A 118 30.83 -26.77 32.90
C ARG A 118 31.89 -27.86 32.65
N MET A 119 33.09 -27.47 32.25
CA MET A 119 34.31 -28.30 32.31
C MET A 119 35.30 -27.56 33.22
#